data_AF-A0A968BND5-F1
#
_entry.id   AF-A0A968BND5-F1
#
_cell.length_a   1.000
_cell.length_b   1.000
_cell.length_c   1.000
_cell.angle_alpha   90.00
_cell.angle_beta   90.00
_cell.angle_gamma   90.00
#
_symmetry.space_group_name_H-M   'P 1'
#
loop_
_entity.id
_entity.type
_entity.pdbx_description
1 polymer ?
#
loop_
_entity_poly.entity_id
_entity_poly.type
_entity_poly.pdbx_seq_one_letter_code
_entity_poly.pdbx_strand_id
1 'polypeptide(L)'
;MYNNEPGLFSGTLGKKGDYIVAITVSQADGQAALAYVGEEATVQSSESIPGSSYEAWNGTSMATPHVSGVAALLWSVDPNWTNVQIREAMAMTAMDLGDEGWDAHYGYGLVQAYDALQYLEDLKPGKGPKGP
;
A
#
# COMPACT_ATOMS: atom_id res chain seq x y z
N MET A 1 -4.31 19.80 16.14
CA MET A 1 -3.66 19.86 14.82
C MET A 1 -4.63 20.53 13.87
N TYR A 2 -4.15 21.46 13.03
CA TYR A 2 -5.00 22.15 12.06
C TYR A 2 -4.99 21.33 10.76
N ASN A 3 -6.10 20.66 10.45
CA ASN A 3 -6.28 20.02 9.16
C ASN A 3 -6.92 21.05 8.21
N ASN A 4 -6.18 21.44 7.18
CA ASN A 4 -6.62 22.45 6.21
C ASN A 4 -7.38 21.84 5.01
N GLU A 5 -7.71 20.55 5.08
CA GLU A 5 -8.46 19.81 4.07
C GLU A 5 -9.74 19.20 4.68
N PRO A 6 -10.84 19.07 3.91
CA PRO A 6 -12.02 18.34 4.35
C PRO A 6 -11.69 16.86 4.60
N GLY A 7 -11.84 16.40 5.84
CA GLY A 7 -11.65 14.98 6.20
C GLY A 7 -11.17 14.77 7.64
N LEU A 8 -11.35 13.55 8.15
CA LEU A 8 -10.82 13.13 9.45
C LEU A 8 -9.30 13.00 9.36
N PHE A 9 -8.58 13.55 10.35
CA PHE A 9 -7.15 13.35 10.49
C PHE A 9 -6.88 11.89 10.86
N SER A 10 -6.14 11.16 10.02
CA SER A 10 -5.72 9.78 10.29
C SER A 10 -4.29 9.74 10.80
N GLY A 11 -4.09 9.19 11.99
CA GLY A 11 -2.79 8.95 12.60
C GLY A 11 -2.84 7.69 13.46
N THR A 12 -1.80 6.86 13.40
CA THR A 12 -1.72 5.63 14.19
C THR A 12 -1.16 5.94 15.58
N LEU A 13 -1.89 5.60 16.63
CA LEU A 13 -1.37 5.60 18.00
C LEU A 13 -0.42 4.40 18.21
N GLY A 14 0.54 4.57 19.12
CA GLY A 14 1.47 3.52 19.54
C GLY A 14 0.82 2.47 20.46
N LYS A 15 1.59 1.95 21.42
CA LYS A 15 1.14 0.87 22.32
C LYS A 15 -0.01 1.32 23.25
N LYS A 16 -0.82 0.34 23.68
CA LYS A 16 -1.89 0.51 24.69
C LYS A 16 -1.35 1.24 25.94
N GLY A 17 -1.89 2.42 26.24
CA GLY A 17 -1.53 3.22 27.43
C GLY A 17 -0.92 4.60 27.14
N ASP A 18 -0.49 4.86 25.90
CA ASP A 18 -0.09 6.20 25.47
C ASP A 18 -1.29 6.91 24.81
N TYR A 19 -1.90 7.86 25.51
CA TYR A 19 -2.98 8.68 24.95
C TYR A 19 -2.54 10.13 24.82
N ILE A 20 -2.42 10.60 23.58
CA ILE A 20 -2.55 12.02 23.28
C ILE A 20 -4.00 12.20 22.83
N VAL A 21 -4.81 12.91 23.61
CA VAL A 21 -6.17 13.25 23.19
C VAL A 21 -6.08 14.29 22.08
N ALA A 22 -6.10 13.83 20.83
CA ALA A 22 -6.17 14.69 19.66
C ALA A 22 -7.65 14.87 19.28
N ILE A 23 -8.24 16.00 19.67
CA ILE A 23 -9.54 16.42 19.14
C ILE A 23 -9.26 17.13 17.81
N THR A 24 -9.89 16.65 16.74
CA THR A 24 -9.92 17.36 15.47
C THR A 24 -11.36 17.74 15.16
N VAL A 25 -11.53 18.94 14.63
CA VAL A 25 -12.84 19.49 14.29
C VAL A 25 -12.75 19.89 12.83
N SER A 26 -13.71 19.46 12.01
CA SER A 26 -13.77 19.87 10.61
C SER A 26 -14.09 21.37 10.51
N GLN A 27 -13.83 22.00 9.35
CA GLN A 27 -14.20 23.41 9.15
C GLN A 27 -15.70 23.64 9.35
N ALA A 28 -16.54 22.73 8.86
CA ALA A 28 -18.00 22.83 8.96
C ALA A 28 -18.46 22.70 10.43
N ASP A 29 -17.94 21.71 11.16
CA ASP A 29 -18.25 21.53 12.58
C ASP A 29 -17.72 22.70 13.42
N GLY A 30 -16.57 23.26 13.03
CA GLY A 30 -15.98 24.43 13.66
C GLY A 30 -16.86 25.68 13.50
N GLN A 31 -17.47 25.88 12.33
CA GLN A 31 -18.42 26.98 12.10
C GLN A 31 -19.71 26.79 12.91
N ALA A 32 -20.22 25.56 13.01
CA ALA A 32 -21.39 25.25 13.84
C ALA A 32 -21.10 25.44 15.34
N ALA A 33 -19.88 25.10 15.78
CA ALA A 33 -19.44 25.24 17.17
C ALA A 33 -19.36 26.71 17.63
N LEU A 34 -19.29 27.68 16.70
CA LEU A 34 -19.31 29.12 17.06
C LEU A 34 -20.58 29.53 17.81
N ALA A 35 -21.70 28.84 17.58
CA ALA A 35 -22.96 29.12 18.28
C ALA A 35 -22.94 28.71 19.76
N TYR A 36 -21.97 27.89 20.19
CA TYR A 36 -21.86 27.30 21.53
C TYR A 36 -20.62 27.80 22.28
N VAL A 37 -20.01 28.91 21.83
CA VAL A 37 -18.83 29.50 22.48
C VAL A 37 -19.20 29.96 23.89
N GLY A 38 -18.49 29.42 24.89
CA GLY A 38 -18.73 29.68 26.30
C GLY A 38 -19.52 28.60 27.04
N GLU A 39 -19.99 27.56 26.33
CA GLU A 39 -20.61 26.39 26.93
C GLU A 39 -19.59 25.26 27.17
N GLU A 40 -19.83 24.44 28.21
CA GLU A 40 -19.02 23.25 28.48
C GLU A 40 -19.55 22.05 27.69
N ALA A 41 -18.65 21.31 27.04
CA ALA A 41 -18.97 20.08 26.34
C ALA A 41 -18.14 18.91 26.88
N THR A 42 -18.77 17.73 26.99
CA THR A 42 -18.07 16.48 27.34
C THR A 42 -17.69 15.74 26.07
N VAL A 43 -16.40 15.44 25.91
CA VAL A 43 -15.90 14.57 24.84
C VAL A 43 -15.78 13.14 25.37
N GLN A 44 -16.50 12.20 24.78
CA GLN A 44 -16.37 10.78 25.09
C GLN A 44 -15.77 10.05 23.89
N SER A 45 -14.73 9.25 24.15
CA SER A 45 -14.16 8.30 23.20
C SER A 45 -14.43 6.89 23.73
N SER A 46 -15.24 6.12 23.01
CA SER A 46 -15.49 4.71 23.31
C SER A 46 -14.93 3.84 22.19
N GLU A 47 -14.06 2.90 22.54
CA GLU A 47 -13.64 1.83 21.62
C GLU A 47 -14.79 0.82 21.52
N SER A 48 -15.58 0.87 20.43
CA SER A 48 -16.71 -0.07 20.25
C SER A 48 -16.30 -1.38 19.58
N ILE A 49 -15.04 -1.53 19.19
CA ILE A 49 -14.49 -2.70 18.52
C ILE A 49 -13.20 -3.06 19.25
N PRO A 50 -12.99 -4.32 19.70
CA PRO A 50 -11.68 -4.71 20.20
C PRO A 50 -10.65 -4.44 19.12
N GLY A 51 -9.63 -3.65 19.44
CA GLY A 51 -8.59 -3.27 18.48
C GLY A 51 -8.07 -4.49 17.74
N SER A 52 -8.34 -4.55 16.44
CA SER A 52 -7.74 -5.54 15.55
C SER A 52 -6.35 -5.04 15.17
N SER A 53 -5.33 -5.89 15.25
CA SER A 53 -4.01 -5.60 14.68
C SER A 53 -4.01 -5.64 13.14
N TYR A 54 -5.17 -5.90 12.53
CA TYR A 54 -5.37 -6.00 11.10
C TYR A 54 -6.54 -5.10 10.69
N GLU A 55 -6.32 -4.34 9.62
CA GLU A 55 -7.32 -3.45 9.06
C GLU A 55 -7.20 -3.49 7.53
N ALA A 56 -8.31 -3.33 6.83
CA ALA A 56 -8.32 -3.24 5.37
C ALA A 56 -8.06 -1.79 4.95
N TRP A 57 -6.99 -1.59 4.18
CA TRP A 57 -6.58 -0.27 3.68
C TRP A 57 -6.51 -0.30 2.15
N ASN A 58 -6.80 0.83 1.52
CA ASN A 58 -6.73 1.02 0.07
C ASN A 58 -5.70 2.09 -0.30
N GLY A 59 -5.05 1.92 -1.46
CA GLY A 59 -4.10 2.89 -2.01
C GLY A 59 -2.84 2.27 -2.59
N THR A 60 -2.07 3.07 -3.33
CA THR A 60 -0.78 2.65 -3.93
C THR A 60 0.26 2.26 -2.88
N SER A 61 0.15 2.79 -1.66
CA SER A 61 0.93 2.38 -0.49
C SER A 61 0.75 0.90 -0.13
N MET A 62 -0.41 0.30 -0.43
CA MET A 62 -0.67 -1.13 -0.20
C MET A 62 -0.24 -1.99 -1.39
N ALA A 63 -0.20 -1.44 -2.61
CA ALA A 63 0.36 -2.12 -3.79
C ALA A 63 1.90 -2.22 -3.71
N THR A 64 2.56 -1.15 -3.25
CA THR A 64 4.03 -1.07 -3.12
C THR A 64 4.67 -2.24 -2.37
N PRO A 65 4.22 -2.65 -1.17
CA PRO A 65 4.80 -3.78 -0.43
C PRO A 65 4.57 -5.13 -1.11
N HIS A 66 3.53 -5.27 -1.94
CA HIS A 66 3.35 -6.49 -2.73
C HIS A 66 4.42 -6.58 -3.82
N VAL A 67 4.64 -5.51 -4.58
CA VAL A 67 5.65 -5.50 -5.66
C VAL A 67 7.07 -5.64 -5.10
N SER A 68 7.41 -4.94 -4.02
CA SER A 68 8.72 -5.08 -3.38
C SER A 68 8.92 -6.45 -2.74
N GLY A 69 7.86 -7.07 -2.20
CA GLY A 69 7.86 -8.44 -1.72
C GLY A 69 8.15 -9.46 -2.83
N VAL A 70 7.55 -9.31 -4.00
CA VAL A 70 7.85 -10.15 -5.17
C VAL A 70 9.30 -9.97 -5.62
N ALA A 71 9.79 -8.73 -5.73
CA ALA A 71 11.18 -8.47 -6.10
C ALA A 71 12.17 -9.13 -5.12
N ALA A 72 11.90 -9.04 -3.81
CA ALA A 72 12.71 -9.68 -2.78
C ALA A 72 12.64 -11.21 -2.86
N LEU A 73 11.47 -11.78 -3.13
CA LEU A 73 11.29 -13.22 -3.33
C LEU A 73 12.14 -13.71 -4.51
N LEU A 74 12.05 -13.06 -5.67
CA LEU A 74 12.86 -13.40 -6.84
C LEU A 74 14.34 -13.31 -6.53
N TRP A 75 14.77 -12.23 -5.88
CA TRP A 75 16.19 -12.04 -5.54
C TRP A 75 16.71 -13.08 -4.54
N SER A 76 15.85 -13.60 -3.67
CA SER A 76 16.22 -14.65 -2.70
C SER A 76 16.53 -15.99 -3.37
N VAL A 77 15.99 -16.24 -4.57
CA VAL A 77 16.24 -17.48 -5.33
C VAL A 77 17.64 -17.46 -5.95
N ASP A 78 18.04 -16.34 -6.54
CA ASP A 78 19.39 -16.16 -7.07
C ASP A 78 19.89 -14.73 -6.81
N PRO A 79 20.77 -14.55 -5.79
CA PRO A 79 21.35 -13.25 -5.47
C PRO A 79 22.20 -12.63 -6.59
N ASN A 80 22.58 -13.40 -7.61
CA ASN A 80 23.37 -12.91 -8.75
C ASN A 80 22.52 -12.20 -9.79
N TRP A 81 21.19 -12.33 -9.76
CA TRP A 81 20.32 -11.55 -10.63
C TRP A 81 20.44 -10.06 -10.27
N THR A 82 20.55 -9.25 -11.31
CA THR A 82 20.58 -7.79 -11.15
C THR A 82 19.17 -7.25 -10.91
N ASN A 83 19.10 -6.08 -10.28
CA ASN A 83 17.85 -5.34 -10.14
C ASN A 83 17.19 -5.04 -11.50
N VAL A 84 17.97 -4.86 -12.57
CA VAL A 84 17.47 -4.64 -13.93
C VAL A 84 16.78 -5.91 -14.45
N GLN A 85 17.42 -7.08 -14.33
CA GLN A 85 16.84 -8.35 -14.76
C GLN A 85 15.54 -8.66 -13.99
N ILE A 86 15.52 -8.44 -12.67
CA ILE A 86 14.33 -8.67 -11.86
C ILE A 86 13.19 -7.73 -12.27
N ARG A 87 13.49 -6.44 -12.47
CA ARG A 87 12.51 -5.46 -12.94
C ARG A 87 11.96 -5.82 -14.32
N GLU A 88 12.84 -6.22 -15.24
CA GLU A 88 12.47 -6.62 -16.59
C GLU A 88 11.58 -7.87 -16.58
N ALA A 89 11.96 -8.90 -15.82
CA ALA A 89 11.15 -10.11 -15.66
C ALA A 89 9.74 -9.78 -15.15
N MET A 90 9.63 -8.99 -14.09
CA MET A 90 8.32 -8.58 -13.55
C MET A 90 7.49 -7.77 -14.54
N ALA A 91 8.12 -6.97 -15.41
CA ALA A 91 7.42 -6.20 -16.44
C ALA A 91 6.98 -7.07 -17.63
N MET A 92 7.85 -7.95 -18.11
CA MET A 92 7.60 -8.80 -19.28
C MET A 92 6.59 -9.92 -19.01
N THR A 93 6.39 -10.28 -17.74
CA THR A 93 5.45 -11.32 -17.33
C THR A 93 4.26 -10.78 -16.55
N ALA A 94 4.11 -9.46 -16.46
CA ALA A 94 2.93 -8.88 -15.83
C ALA A 94 1.68 -9.29 -16.63
N MET A 95 0.59 -9.57 -15.91
CA MET A 95 -0.71 -9.75 -16.53
C MET A 95 -1.24 -8.38 -16.89
N ASP A 96 -1.28 -8.11 -18.18
CA ASP A 96 -1.76 -6.84 -18.72
C ASP A 96 -3.18 -6.52 -18.23
N LEU A 97 -3.39 -5.25 -17.85
CA LEU A 97 -4.65 -4.73 -17.34
C LEU A 97 -4.93 -3.40 -18.04
N GLY A 98 -6.16 -3.24 -18.53
CA GLY A 98 -6.54 -2.01 -19.24
C GLY A 98 -6.27 -2.13 -20.74
N ASP A 99 -5.54 -1.17 -21.28
CA ASP A 99 -5.17 -1.12 -22.70
C ASP A 99 -3.99 -2.05 -22.99
N GLU A 100 -3.96 -2.66 -24.18
CA GLU A 100 -2.91 -3.62 -24.53
C GLU A 100 -1.49 -3.00 -24.44
N GLY A 101 -0.63 -3.63 -23.66
CA GLY A 101 0.77 -3.24 -23.48
C GLY A 101 1.00 -2.34 -22.28
N TRP A 102 1.74 -1.25 -22.48
CA TRP A 102 2.00 -0.31 -21.39
C TRP A 102 0.97 0.80 -21.36
N ASP A 103 0.40 1.06 -20.18
CA ASP A 103 -0.53 2.17 -19.95
C ASP A 103 -0.16 3.02 -18.71
N ALA A 104 -0.76 4.20 -18.60
CA ALA A 104 -0.44 5.16 -17.54
C ALA A 104 -1.05 4.82 -16.17
N HIS A 105 -2.03 3.91 -16.10
CA HIS A 105 -2.73 3.52 -14.88
C HIS A 105 -2.18 2.23 -14.29
N TYR A 106 -1.89 1.21 -15.11
CA TYR A 106 -1.41 -0.09 -14.63
C TYR A 106 0.05 -0.38 -15.01
N GLY A 107 0.69 0.46 -15.83
CA GLY A 107 2.04 0.21 -16.30
C GLY A 107 2.03 -0.99 -17.24
N TYR A 108 2.73 -2.06 -16.90
CA TYR A 108 2.66 -3.33 -17.63
C TYR A 108 1.59 -4.29 -17.08
N GLY A 109 0.85 -3.88 -16.05
CA GLY A 109 -0.20 -4.68 -15.44
C GLY A 109 0.16 -5.30 -14.08
N LEU A 110 -0.57 -6.36 -13.72
CA LEU A 110 -0.48 -7.03 -12.43
C LEU A 110 0.74 -7.97 -12.36
N VAL A 111 1.63 -7.73 -11.40
CA VAL A 111 2.82 -8.56 -11.17
C VAL A 111 2.48 -10.04 -10.97
N GLN A 112 3.14 -10.93 -11.72
CA GLN A 112 3.00 -12.39 -11.61
C GLN A 112 4.33 -13.01 -11.11
N ALA A 113 4.41 -13.33 -9.82
CA ALA A 113 5.66 -13.80 -9.20
C ALA A 113 6.18 -15.11 -9.81
N TYR A 114 5.28 -16.05 -10.12
CA TYR A 114 5.65 -17.35 -10.69
C TYR A 114 6.21 -17.21 -12.11
N ASP A 115 5.54 -16.43 -12.96
CA ASP A 115 5.96 -16.24 -14.35
C ASP A 115 7.28 -15.47 -14.43
N ALA A 116 7.46 -14.45 -13.58
CA ALA A 116 8.71 -13.69 -13.49
C ALA A 116 9.88 -14.58 -13.07
N LEU A 117 9.66 -15.53 -12.15
CA LEU A 117 10.68 -16.52 -11.77
C LEU A 117 11.05 -17.40 -12.95
N GLN A 118 10.06 -17.94 -13.67
CA GLN A 118 10.30 -18.78 -14.83
C GLN A 118 11.10 -18.05 -15.92
N TYR A 119 10.75 -16.79 -16.19
CA TYR A 119 11.47 -15.93 -17.11
C TYR A 119 12.95 -15.76 -16.72
N LEU A 120 13.21 -15.45 -15.45
CA LEU A 120 14.58 -15.28 -14.94
C LEU A 120 15.42 -16.55 -14.98
N GLU A 121 14.80 -17.70 -14.72
CA GLU A 121 15.50 -18.97 -14.85
C GLU A 121 15.83 -19.30 -16.31
N ASP A 122 14.93 -18.98 -17.24
CA ASP A 122 15.14 -19.24 -18.66
C ASP A 122 16.20 -18.29 -19.28
N LEU A 123 16.45 -17.13 -18.66
CA LEU A 123 17.59 -16.26 -18.96
C LEU A 123 18.97 -16.82 -18.52
N LYS A 124 19.01 -17.86 -17.67
CA LYS A 124 20.29 -18.44 -17.24
C LYS A 124 20.97 -19.18 -18.39
N PRO A 125 22.26 -18.89 -18.70
CA PRO A 125 23.01 -19.65 -19.69
C PRO A 125 23.04 -21.14 -19.30
N GLY A 126 22.42 -22.01 -20.12
CA GLY A 126 22.45 -23.46 -19.93
C GLY A 126 21.10 -24.14 -19.70
N LYS A 127 19.98 -23.41 -19.58
CA LYS A 127 18.65 -24.03 -19.67
C LYS A 127 18.33 -24.29 -21.16
N GLY A 128 18.41 -25.56 -21.55
CA GLY A 128 17.96 -26.01 -22.87
C GLY A 128 16.47 -25.70 -23.09
N PRO A 129 15.99 -25.75 -24.34
CA PRO A 129 14.64 -25.32 -24.69
C PRO A 129 13.60 -26.08 -23.86
N LYS A 130 12.67 -25.35 -23.25
CA LYS A 130 11.43 -25.95 -22.72
C LYS A 130 10.64 -26.44 -23.93
N GLY A 131 10.47 -27.77 -23.97
CA GLY A 131 9.64 -28.44 -24.98
C GLY A 131 8.19 -27.96 -24.93
N PRO A 132 7.41 -28.30 -25.98
CA PRO A 132 6.13 -27.67 -26.32
C PRO A 132 5.06 -27.78 -25.22
#